data_AF-A0A9D6HUV9-F1
#
_entry.id   AF-A0A9D6HUV9-F1
#
_cell.length_a   1.000
_cell.length_b   1.000
_cell.length_c   1.000
_cell.angle_alpha   90.00
_cell.angle_beta   90.00
_cell.angle_gamma   90.00
#
_symmetry.space_group_name_H-M   'P 1'
#
loop_
_entity.id
_entity.type
_entity.pdbx_description
1 polymer ?
#
loop_
_entity_poly.entity_id
_entity_poly.type
_entity_poly.pdbx_seq_one_letter_code
_entity_poly.pdbx_strand_id
1 'polypeptide(L)' 'MKEPTQSRKACHSAWAKLISKVYQTDPLACPQCKNPMKIVAFIEEDEPVKAILKHFHLWDYPRGAPPKKIPLPQ' A
#
# COMPACT_ATOMS: atom_id res chain seq x y z
N MET A 1 18.24 -23.75 -10.90
CA MET A 1 17.76 -22.51 -10.25
C MET A 1 16.86 -22.96 -9.10
N LYS A 2 17.24 -22.71 -7.84
CA LYS A 2 16.44 -23.18 -6.68
C LYS A 2 15.28 -22.21 -6.44
N GLU A 3 14.06 -22.68 -6.61
CA GLU A 3 12.87 -22.01 -6.09
C GLU A 3 12.98 -21.88 -4.56
N PRO A 4 12.73 -20.70 -3.97
CA PRO A 4 12.63 -20.60 -2.53
C PRO A 4 11.29 -21.20 -2.09
N THR A 5 11.30 -22.45 -1.65
CA THR A 5 10.16 -23.10 -1.02
C THR A 5 9.94 -22.48 0.37
N GLN A 6 9.39 -21.27 0.44
CA GLN A 6 9.04 -20.63 1.71
C GLN A 6 7.88 -21.39 2.35
N SER A 7 8.12 -21.94 3.54
CA SER A 7 7.08 -22.62 4.31
C SER A 7 5.95 -21.64 4.67
N ARG A 8 4.72 -22.15 4.72
CA ARG A 8 3.51 -21.36 5.04
C ARG A 8 3.66 -20.53 6.33
N LYS A 9 4.38 -21.08 7.33
CA LYS A 9 4.71 -20.42 8.60
C LYS A 9 5.61 -19.19 8.41
N ALA A 10 6.62 -19.27 7.53
CA ALA A 10 7.50 -18.16 7.22
C ALA A 10 6.74 -17.02 6.50
N CYS A 11 5.84 -17.37 5.58
CA CYS A 11 5.01 -16.39 4.87
C CYS A 11 4.02 -15.66 5.81
N HIS A 12 3.39 -16.39 6.74
CA HIS A 12 2.51 -15.80 7.76
C HIS A 12 3.28 -14.84 8.69
N SER A 13 4.50 -15.19 9.11
CA SER A 13 5.35 -14.33 9.94
C SER A 13 5.75 -13.04 9.21
N ALA A 14 6.09 -13.13 7.92
CA ALA A 14 6.42 -11.97 7.10
C ALA A 14 5.21 -11.04 6.93
N TRP A 15 4.02 -11.59 6.64
CA TRP A 15 2.79 -10.81 6.51
C TRP A 15 2.40 -10.11 7.81
N ALA A 16 2.47 -10.80 8.96
CA ALA A 16 2.19 -10.19 10.26
C ALA A 16 3.12 -8.99 10.56
N LYS A 17 4.41 -9.08 10.21
CA LYS A 17 5.37 -7.96 10.33
C LYS A 17 5.07 -6.78 9.40
N LEU A 18 4.39 -7.02 8.27
CA LEU A 18 3.97 -5.94 7.37
C LEU A 18 2.71 -5.26 7.91
N ILE A 19 1.72 -6.04 8.35
CA ILE A 19 0.48 -5.53 8.96
C ILE A 19 0.79 -4.73 10.23
N SER A 20 1.73 -5.18 11.07
CA SER A 20 2.09 -4.46 12.29
C SER A 20 2.56 -3.03 12.05
N LYS A 21 3.11 -2.72 10.86
CA LYS A 21 3.55 -1.36 10.51
C LYS A 21 2.40 -0.40 10.21
N VAL A 22 1.24 -0.92 9.81
CA VAL A 22 0.09 -0.11 9.39
C VAL A 22 -1.09 -0.21 10.36
N TYR A 23 -1.11 -1.20 11.26
CA TYR A 23 -2.24 -1.48 12.15
C TYR A 23 -2.61 -0.32 13.10
N GLN A 24 -1.64 0.52 13.47
CA GLN A 24 -1.86 1.68 14.35
C GLN A 24 -2.17 2.97 13.58
N THR A 25 -2.17 2.94 12.24
CA THR A 25 -2.43 4.12 11.40
C THR A 25 -3.90 4.15 11.01
N ASP A 26 -4.60 5.26 11.28
CA ASP A 26 -5.94 5.49 10.77
C ASP A 26 -5.85 5.98 9.31
N PRO A 27 -6.23 5.16 8.32
CA PRO A 27 -6.18 5.55 6.91
C PRO A 27 -7.22 6.62 6.55
N LEU A 28 -8.20 6.88 7.41
CA LEU A 28 -9.22 7.92 7.22
C LEU A 28 -8.84 9.24 7.91
N ALA A 29 -7.65 9.37 8.49
CA ALA A 29 -7.15 10.65 8.98
C ALA A 29 -6.30 11.33 7.90
N CYS A 30 -6.61 12.58 7.54
CA CYS A 30 -5.79 13.32 6.58
C CYS A 30 -4.38 13.55 7.14
N PRO A 31 -3.30 13.21 6.41
CA PRO A 31 -1.92 13.36 6.90
C PRO A 31 -1.47 14.81 7.08
N GLN A 32 -2.14 15.78 6.42
CA GLN A 32 -1.80 17.19 6.53
C GLN A 32 -2.58 17.92 7.63
N CYS A 33 -3.90 17.72 7.69
CA CYS A 33 -4.78 18.48 8.59
C CYS A 33 -5.46 17.64 9.68
N LYS A 34 -5.28 16.32 9.70
CA LYS A 34 -5.87 15.36 10.66
C LYS A 34 -7.40 15.30 10.68
N ASN A 35 -8.07 15.92 9.71
CA ASN A 35 -9.52 15.82 9.58
C ASN A 35 -9.95 14.42 9.11
N PRO A 36 -11.13 13.94 9.54
CA PRO A 36 -11.68 12.67 9.10
C PRO A 36 -12.06 12.74 7.62
N MET A 37 -11.60 11.74 6.87
CA MET A 37 -11.92 11.49 5.47
C MET A 37 -13.08 10.51 5.38
N LYS A 38 -13.84 10.58 4.28
CA LYS A 38 -14.98 9.69 4.02
C LYS A 38 -14.70 8.87 2.76
N ILE A 39 -15.10 7.61 2.78
CA ILE A 39 -15.11 6.76 1.59
C ILE A 39 -16.24 7.27 0.69
N VAL A 40 -15.90 7.70 -0.53
CA VAL A 40 -16.87 8.25 -1.49
C VAL A 40 -17.41 7.19 -2.45
N ALA A 41 -16.60 6.19 -2.81
CA ALA A 41 -16.96 5.11 -3.70
C ALA A 41 -15.99 3.93 -3.56
N PHE A 42 -16.45 2.74 -3.93
CA PHE A 42 -15.60 1.58 -4.20
C PHE A 42 -15.54 1.39 -5.71
N ILE A 43 -14.33 1.28 -6.26
CA ILE A 43 -14.10 1.17 -7.70
C ILE A 43 -13.57 -0.25 -7.96
N GLU A 44 -14.38 -1.09 -8.59
CA GLU A 44 -14.02 -2.47 -8.92
C GLU A 44 -13.54 -2.64 -10.37
N GLU A 45 -13.90 -1.71 -11.25
CA GLU A 45 -13.54 -1.75 -12.67
C GLU A 45 -12.12 -1.20 -12.93
N ASP A 46 -11.38 -1.87 -13.81
CA ASP A 46 -10.00 -1.51 -14.13
C ASP A 46 -9.86 -0.17 -14.87
N GLU A 47 -10.79 0.15 -15.77
CA GLU A 47 -10.69 1.36 -16.61
C GLU A 47 -10.73 2.67 -15.78
N PRO A 48 -11.69 2.86 -14.84
CA PRO A 48 -11.67 4.00 -13.94
C PRO A 48 -10.39 4.07 -13.09
N VAL A 49 -9.90 2.92 -12.58
CA VAL A 49 -8.64 2.86 -11.80
C VAL A 49 -7.47 3.35 -12.65
N LYS A 50 -7.33 2.90 -13.89
CA LYS A 50 -6.28 3.36 -14.82
C LYS A 50 -6.37 4.86 -15.08
N ALA A 51 -7.57 5.37 -15.34
CA ALA A 51 -7.78 6.80 -15.62
C ALA A 51 -7.34 7.68 -14.45
N ILE A 52 -7.72 7.30 -13.22
CA ILE A 52 -7.32 7.99 -11.99
C ILE A 52 -5.79 7.94 -11.82
N LEU A 53 -5.19 6.76 -11.93
CA LEU A 53 -3.74 6.60 -11.74
C LEU A 53 -2.92 7.37 -12.79
N LYS A 54 -3.39 7.44 -14.05
CA LYS A 54 -2.75 8.26 -15.08
C LYS A 54 -2.86 9.75 -14.79
N HIS A 55 -4.02 10.21 -14.30
CA HIS A 55 -4.21 11.62 -13.92
C HIS A 55 -3.25 12.05 -12.80
N PHE A 56 -2.96 11.17 -11.84
CA PHE A 56 -2.00 11.41 -10.77
C PHE A 56 -0.53 11.08 -11.14
N HIS A 57 -0.24 10.69 -12.39
CA HIS A 57 1.08 10.24 -12.84
C HIS A 57 1.66 9.06 -12.04
N LEU A 58 0.79 8.22 -11.48
CA LEU A 58 1.15 7.03 -10.68
C LEU A 58 1.18 5.75 -11.51
N TRP A 59 0.66 5.76 -12.74
CA TRP A 59 0.57 4.59 -13.61
C TRP A 59 1.94 4.01 -14.01
N ASP A 60 2.94 4.88 -14.22
CA ASP A 60 4.27 4.47 -14.69
C ASP A 60 5.24 4.10 -13.56
N TYR A 61 4.78 4.02 -12.30
CA TYR A 61 5.62 3.56 -11.20
C TYR A 61 6.03 2.09 -11.45
N PRO A 62 7.33 1.76 -11.44
CA PRO A 62 7.75 0.40 -11.76
C PRO A 62 7.13 -0.56 -10.75
N ARG A 63 6.28 -1.47 -11.24
CA ARG A 63 5.70 -2.53 -10.41
C ARG A 63 6.86 -3.34 -9.84
N GLY A 64 7.04 -3.29 -8.52
CA GLY A 64 8.14 -3.96 -7.81
C GLY A 64 9.37 -3.09 -7.52
N ALA A 65 9.37 -1.80 -7.86
CA ALA A 65 10.38 -0.90 -7.31
C ALA A 65 10.24 -0.87 -5.78
N PRO A 66 11.35 -1.04 -5.03
CA PRO A 66 11.29 -0.96 -3.58
C PRO A 66 10.68 0.39 -3.20
N PRO A 67 9.76 0.43 -2.21
CA PRO A 67 9.24 1.71 -1.73
C PRO A 67 10.43 2.60 -1.37
N LYS A 68 10.40 3.85 -1.85
CA LYS A 68 11.40 4.86 -1.46
C LYS A 68 11.42 4.88 0.08
N LYS A 69 12.61 4.82 0.68
CA LYS A 69 12.74 4.90 2.14
C LYS A 69 12.15 6.24 2.59
N ILE A 70 10.93 6.22 3.10
CA ILE A 70 10.35 7.36 3.80
C ILE A 70 11.11 7.42 5.14
N PRO A 71 11.73 8.56 5.49
CA PRO A 71 12.30 8.72 6.83
C PRO A 71 11.18 8.46 7.84
N LEU A 72 11.37 7.47 8.71
CA LEU A 72 10.46 7.24 9.81
C LEU A 72 10.43 8.52 10.66
N PRO A 73 9.24 9.05 11.02
CA PRO A 73 9.15 10.04 12.07
C PRO A 73 9.85 9.49 13.31
N GLN A 74 10.76 10.28 13.89
CA GLN A 74 11.44 9.95 15.14
C GLN A 74 10.47 10.04 16.32
#